data_AF-A0A2E3N5B3-F1
#
_entry.id   AF-A0A2E3N5B3-F1
#
_cell.length_a   1.000
_cell.length_b   1.000
_cell.length_c   1.000
_cell.angle_alpha   90.00
_cell.angle_beta   90.00
_cell.angle_gamma   90.00
#
_symmetry.space_group_name_H-M   'P 1'
#
loop_
_entity.id
_entity.type
_entity.pdbx_description
1 polymer ?
#
loop_
_entity_poly.entity_id
_entity_poly.type
_entity_poly.pdbx_seq_one_letter_code
_entity_poly.pdbx_strand_id
1 'polypeptide(L)' 'RWAWRLATARYPTEEETRIVLNALQLHQKRYLEDAEAATALINFGDSQPDPGIVAGELAAWTMIANLLLNLDEVVNKN' A
#
# COMPACT_ATOMS: atom_id res chain seq x y z
N ARG A 1 -1.08 -8.72 -7.82
CA ARG A 1 -2.12 -9.76 -8.04
C ARG A 1 -2.47 -10.53 -6.77
N TRP A 2 -1.50 -11.11 -6.04
CA TRP A 2 -1.76 -11.86 -4.80
C TRP A 2 -2.52 -11.04 -3.73
N ALA A 3 -2.01 -9.87 -3.35
CA ALA A 3 -2.62 -9.03 -2.29
C ALA A 3 -4.08 -8.66 -2.59
N TRP A 4 -4.38 -8.25 -3.83
CA TRP A 4 -5.75 -7.96 -4.28
C TRP A 4 -6.68 -9.16 -4.08
N ARG A 5 -6.25 -10.35 -4.53
CA ARG A 5 -7.07 -11.56 -4.41
C ARG A 5 -7.29 -11.98 -2.98
N LEU A 6 -6.27 -11.79 -2.13
CA LEU A 6 -6.40 -12.07 -0.70
C LEU A 6 -7.45 -11.15 -0.06
N ALA A 7 -7.45 -9.86 -0.39
CA ALA A 7 -8.37 -8.89 0.19
C ALA A 7 -9.80 -9.01 -0.37
N THR A 8 -9.95 -9.14 -1.69
CA THR A 8 -11.26 -9.04 -2.39
C THR A 8 -11.88 -10.39 -2.79
N ALA A 9 -11.19 -11.51 -2.53
CA ALA A 9 -11.55 -12.86 -2.99
C ALA A 9 -11.66 -13.04 -4.53
N ARG A 10 -11.31 -12.05 -5.34
CA ARG A 10 -11.32 -12.10 -6.82
C ARG A 10 -10.01 -11.64 -7.43
N TYR A 11 -9.81 -11.90 -8.71
CA TYR A 11 -8.69 -11.29 -9.43
C TYR A 11 -9.01 -9.83 -9.80
N PRO A 12 -8.01 -8.94 -9.81
CA PRO A 12 -8.19 -7.60 -10.37
C PRO A 12 -8.39 -7.69 -11.88
N THR A 13 -9.14 -6.75 -12.42
CA THR A 13 -9.15 -6.48 -13.86
C THR A 13 -7.80 -5.89 -14.30
N GLU A 14 -7.59 -5.79 -15.61
CA GLU A 14 -6.39 -5.14 -16.15
C GLU A 14 -6.34 -3.66 -15.77
N GLU A 15 -7.49 -3.00 -15.76
CA GLU A 15 -7.59 -1.60 -15.38
C GLU A 15 -7.27 -1.38 -13.90
N GLU A 16 -7.85 -2.17 -13.00
CA GLU A 16 -7.55 -2.12 -11.56
C GLU A 16 -6.07 -2.40 -11.28
N THR A 17 -5.50 -3.38 -11.99
CA THR A 17 -4.07 -3.68 -11.89
C THR A 17 -3.23 -2.46 -12.29
N ARG A 18 -3.57 -1.80 -13.40
CA ARG A 18 -2.86 -0.60 -13.87
C ARG A 18 -2.98 0.55 -12.87
N ILE A 19 -4.17 0.76 -12.30
CA ILE A 19 -4.40 1.82 -11.29
C ILE A 19 -3.54 1.58 -10.05
N VAL A 20 -3.55 0.38 -9.49
CA VAL A 20 -2.76 0.05 -8.29
C VAL A 20 -1.26 0.14 -8.54
N LEU A 21 -0.78 -0.29 -9.71
CA LEU A 21 0.63 -0.16 -10.08
C LEU A 21 1.05 1.30 -10.22
N ASN A 22 0.20 2.14 -10.83
CA ASN A 22 0.46 3.58 -10.93
C ASN A 22 0.50 4.24 -9.54
N ALA A 23 -0.42 3.86 -8.64
CA ALA A 23 -0.43 4.35 -7.26
C ALA A 23 0.86 3.93 -6.52
N LEU A 24 1.33 2.70 -6.70
CA LEU A 24 2.57 2.22 -6.08
C LEU A 24 3.76 3.04 -6.55
N GLN A 25 3.89 3.25 -7.86
CA GLN A 25 4.96 4.06 -8.43
C GLN A 25 4.92 5.52 -7.95
N LEU A 26 3.71 6.08 -7.79
CA LEU A 26 3.53 7.42 -7.24
C LEU A 26 4.03 7.50 -5.80
N HIS A 27 3.67 6.53 -4.95
CA HIS A 27 4.14 6.48 -3.57
C HIS A 27 5.65 6.26 -3.47
N GLN A 28 6.22 5.38 -4.29
CA GLN A 28 7.67 5.17 -4.35
C GLN A 28 8.42 6.46 -4.70
N LYS A 29 7.95 7.21 -5.71
CA LYS A 29 8.54 8.51 -6.08
C LYS A 29 8.42 9.52 -4.95
N ARG A 30 7.24 9.62 -4.33
CA ARG A 30 7.01 10.52 -3.19
C ARG A 30 7.99 10.25 -2.06
N TYR A 31 8.18 9.00 -1.67
CA TYR A 31 9.05 8.64 -0.54
C TYR A 31 10.54 8.62 -0.89
N LEU A 32 10.88 8.61 -2.18
CA LEU A 32 12.24 8.92 -2.65
C LEU A 32 12.58 10.39 -2.43
N GLU A 33 11.61 11.29 -2.65
CA GLU A 33 11.78 12.74 -2.46
C GLU A 33 11.59 13.18 -1.00
N ASP A 34 10.86 12.39 -0.20
CA ASP A 34 10.51 12.69 1.19
C ASP A 34 10.65 11.44 2.09
N ALA A 35 11.89 11.16 2.48
CA ALA A 35 12.22 10.04 3.36
C ALA A 35 11.73 10.22 4.81
N GLU A 36 11.53 11.47 5.25
CA GLU A 36 10.98 11.78 6.57
C GLU A 36 9.51 11.35 6.65
N ALA A 37 8.71 11.68 5.63
CA ALA A 37 7.33 11.23 5.56
C ALA A 37 7.19 9.70 5.48
N ALA A 38 8.13 9.01 4.81
CA ALA A 38 8.16 7.55 4.79
C ALA A 38 8.36 6.98 6.20
N THR A 39 9.36 7.51 6.90
CA THR A 39 9.70 7.09 8.27
C THR A 39 8.56 7.39 9.24
N ALA A 40 7.93 8.56 9.13
CA ALA A 40 6.78 8.92 9.95
C ALA A 40 5.59 7.96 9.72
N LEU A 41 5.32 7.56 8.48
CA LEU A 41 4.24 6.64 8.16
C LEU A 41 4.48 5.23 8.74
N ILE A 42 5.67 4.66 8.53
CA ILE A 42 5.94 3.26 8.93
C ILE A 42 6.13 3.10 10.45
N ASN A 43 6.41 4.19 11.17
CA ASN A 43 6.45 4.20 12.63
C ASN A 43 5.10 4.58 13.25
N PHE A 44 4.07 4.84 12.43
CA PHE A 44 2.73 5.12 12.94
C PHE A 44 2.02 3.81 13.29
N GLY A 45 1.52 3.71 14.53
CA GLY A 45 0.84 2.53 15.06
C GLY A 45 1.72 1.66 15.95
N ASP A 46 1.21 0.50 16.33
CA ASP A 46 1.87 -0.37 17.33
C ASP A 46 2.86 -1.38 16.72
N SER A 47 2.89 -1.51 15.39
CA SER A 47 3.81 -2.42 14.69
C SER A 47 5.16 -1.74 14.47
N GLN A 48 6.25 -2.44 14.80
CA GLN A 48 7.60 -1.96 14.52
C GLN A 48 7.98 -2.27 13.05
N PRO A 49 8.55 -1.30 12.30
CA PRO A 49 9.00 -1.56 10.93
C PRO A 49 10.21 -2.49 10.92
N ASP A 50 10.27 -3.38 9.92
CA ASP A 50 11.41 -4.27 9.72
C ASP A 50 12.64 -3.47 9.25
N PRO A 51 13.75 -3.44 10.00
CA PRO A 51 14.95 -2.69 9.63
C PRO A 51 15.65 -3.22 8.36
N GLY A 52 15.32 -4.42 7.91
CA GLY A 52 15.81 -5.01 6.67
C GLY A 52 15.12 -4.46 5.40
N ILE A 53 14.02 -3.73 5.54
CA ILE A 53 13.25 -3.17 4.42
C ILE A 53 13.54 -1.68 4.29
N VAL A 54 13.77 -1.21 3.06
CA VAL A 54 13.95 0.22 2.79
C VAL A 54 12.68 0.98 3.18
N ALA A 55 12.81 1.98 4.05
CA ALA A 55 11.68 2.71 4.63
C ALA A 55 10.69 3.25 3.59
N GLY A 56 11.18 3.82 2.48
CA GLY A 56 10.34 4.31 1.39
C GLY A 56 9.56 3.22 0.66
N GLU A 57 10.15 2.03 0.50
CA GLU A 57 9.47 0.88 -0.09
C GLU A 57 8.39 0.34 0.85
N LEU A 58 8.72 0.20 2.13
CA LEU A 58 7.76 -0.22 3.15
C LEU A 58 6.58 0.75 3.22
N ALA A 59 6.85 2.06 3.27
CA ALA A 59 5.85 3.12 3.26
C ALA A 59 4.93 3.05 2.03
N ALA A 60 5.51 2.86 0.83
CA ALA A 60 4.74 2.73 -0.39
C ALA A 60 3.81 1.50 -0.37
N TRP A 61 4.30 0.36 0.09
CA TRP A 61 3.48 -0.85 0.24
C TRP A 61 2.41 -0.73 1.32
N THR A 62 2.70 -0.03 2.43
CA THR A 62 1.70 0.30 3.46
C THR A 62 0.54 1.09 2.87
N MET A 63 0.82 2.08 2.00
CA MET A 63 -0.23 2.84 1.32
C MET A 63 -1.05 1.98 0.37
N ILE A 64 -0.42 1.06 -0.36
CA ILE A 64 -1.15 0.10 -1.22
C ILE A 64 -2.02 -0.84 -0.39
N ALA A 65 -1.51 -1.36 0.73
CA ALA A 65 -2.31 -2.16 1.64
C ALA A 65 -3.52 -1.37 2.17
N ASN A 66 -3.30 -0.13 2.61
CA ASN A 66 -4.37 0.76 3.06
C ASN A 66 -5.43 1.00 1.96
N LEU A 67 -5.00 1.25 0.72
CA LEU A 67 -5.90 1.39 -0.43
C LEU A 67 -6.75 0.14 -0.63
N LEU A 68 -6.12 -1.05 -0.68
CA LEU A 68 -6.84 -2.30 -0.89
C LEU A 68 -7.82 -2.61 0.24
N LEU A 69 -7.42 -2.35 1.48
CA LEU A 69 -8.25 -2.59 2.66
C LEU A 69 -9.42 -1.61 2.79
N ASN A 70 -9.42 -0.52 2.04
CA ASN A 70 -10.51 0.47 2.00
C ASN A 70 -11.44 0.31 0.79
N LEU A 71 -11.24 -0.70 -0.05
CA LEU A 71 -12.16 -0.99 -1.16
C LEU A 71 -13.53 -1.44 -0.63
N ASP A 72 -14.60 -1.10 -1.34
CA ASP A 72 -15.98 -1.49 -0.98
C ASP A 72 -16.15 -3.02 -0.96
N GLU A 73 -15.37 -3.74 -1.77
CA GLU A 73 -15.33 -5.21 -1.75
C GLU A 73 -14.69 -5.80 -0.48
N VAL A 74 -14.00 -4.98 0.31
CA VAL A 74 -13.33 -5.38 1.56
C VAL A 74 -14.06 -4.83 2.78
N VAL A 75 -14.49 -3.56 2.73
CA VAL A 75 -15.18 -2.91 3.84
C VAL A 75 -16.68 -2.98 3.63
N ASN A 76 -17.37 -3.74 4.47
CA ASN A 76 -18.82 -3.72 4.51
C ASN A 76 -19.30 -2.72 5.59
N LYS A 77 -19.87 -1.59 5.16
CA LYS A 77 -20.50 -0.63 6.06
C LYS A 77 -22.01 -0.92 6.09
N ASN A 78 -22.48 -1.48 7.19
CA ASN A 78 -23.91 -1.65 7.50
C ASN A 78 -24.48 -0.41 8.19
#